data_AF-A0A933S642-F1
#
_entry.id   AF-A0A933S642-F1
#
_cell.length_a   1.000
_cell.length_b   1.000
_cell.length_c   1.000
_cell.angle_alpha   90.00
_cell.angle_beta   90.00
_cell.angle_gamma   90.00
#
_symmetry.space_group_name_H-M   'P 1'
#
loop_
_entity.id
_entity.type
_entity.pdbx_description
1 polymer ?
#
loop_
_entity_poly.entity_id
_entity_poly.type
_entity_poly.pdbx_seq_one_letter_code
_entity_poly.pdbx_strand_id
1 'polypeptide(L)'
;MGGILRAFDREQGPGRRSELRDVIVRGDRHIVFVRRGERPDLIMQDQAVVHGFRPEWIVLDFDDDARHVNISSHSVSEPLEIANRIASGYFGCACEYDNQVEVTYGKQLEVLLGQLLDEQVDELAFVEIVVLHSPLDGSSKMKLSDATSVCQSVRHFGNAVSSLLTEIAQIESIKVGYLGKRVTLLFEPEGAAGKYVVRYSDHRLNGLERRSFEAYMQRAHGIPVLSTEKRYKR
;
A
#
# COMPACT_ATOMS: atom_id res chain seq x y z
N MET A 1 -22.95 -15.98 -1.67
CA MET A 1 -22.65 -14.53 -1.55
C MET A 1 -23.84 -13.67 -1.14
N GLY A 2 -25.00 -13.68 -1.82
CA GLY A 2 -26.14 -12.82 -1.45
C GLY A 2 -26.65 -12.98 0.00
N GLY A 3 -26.58 -14.18 0.58
CA GLY A 3 -26.90 -14.40 2.01
C GLY A 3 -25.87 -13.82 2.99
N ILE A 4 -24.60 -13.75 2.59
CA ILE A 4 -23.50 -13.20 3.41
C ILE A 4 -23.67 -11.69 3.57
N LEU A 5 -23.95 -10.98 2.46
CA LEU A 5 -24.19 -9.54 2.47
C LEU A 5 -25.41 -9.17 3.33
N ARG A 6 -26.50 -9.95 3.24
CA ARG A 6 -27.68 -9.73 4.11
C ARG A 6 -27.41 -10.02 5.58
N ALA A 7 -26.51 -10.94 5.91
CA ALA A 7 -26.09 -11.18 7.29
C ALA A 7 -25.29 -9.99 7.82
N PHE A 8 -24.31 -9.52 7.04
CA PHE A 8 -23.53 -8.33 7.33
C PHE A 8 -24.41 -7.08 7.53
N ASP A 9 -25.34 -6.79 6.60
CA ASP A 9 -26.21 -5.62 6.71
C ASP A 9 -27.11 -5.62 7.95
N ARG A 10 -27.51 -6.81 8.44
CA ARG A 10 -28.33 -6.92 9.67
C ARG A 10 -27.58 -6.46 10.92
N GLU A 11 -26.26 -6.55 10.92
CA GLU A 11 -25.40 -6.19 12.05
C GLU A 11 -25.03 -4.70 12.02
N GLN A 12 -25.09 -4.05 10.85
CA GLN A 12 -24.68 -2.66 10.62
C GLN A 12 -25.80 -1.62 10.80
N GLY A 13 -27.03 -2.07 11.09
CA GLY A 13 -28.20 -1.21 11.32
C GLY A 13 -29.04 -0.89 10.07
N PRO A 14 -30.24 -0.31 10.25
CA PRO A 14 -31.19 -0.09 9.16
C PRO A 14 -30.68 0.92 8.12
N GLY A 15 -30.91 0.63 6.84
CA GLY A 15 -30.67 1.54 5.71
C GLY A 15 -29.37 1.34 4.93
N ARG A 16 -28.38 0.65 5.52
CA ARG A 16 -27.11 0.30 4.86
C ARG A 16 -27.24 -1.04 4.15
N ARG A 17 -27.87 -1.04 2.97
CA ARG A 17 -28.02 -2.26 2.15
C ARG A 17 -26.83 -2.44 1.23
N SER A 18 -26.30 -3.66 1.20
CA SER A 18 -25.27 -4.15 0.31
C SER A 18 -25.89 -5.07 -0.74
N GLU A 19 -25.59 -4.81 -2.00
CA GLU A 19 -26.09 -5.56 -3.13
C GLU A 19 -24.92 -6.15 -3.91
N LEU A 20 -24.93 -7.48 -4.08
CA LEU A 20 -24.03 -8.13 -5.02
C LEU A 20 -24.47 -7.74 -6.43
N ARG A 21 -23.59 -7.06 -7.16
CA ARG A 21 -23.87 -6.59 -8.51
C ARG A 21 -23.35 -7.56 -9.56
N ASP A 22 -22.14 -8.07 -9.38
CA ASP A 22 -21.55 -9.01 -10.31
C ASP A 22 -20.42 -9.82 -9.66
N VAL A 23 -20.09 -10.96 -10.28
CA VAL A 23 -18.90 -11.76 -9.99
C VAL A 23 -18.27 -12.14 -11.31
N ILE A 24 -17.09 -11.59 -11.60
CA ILE A 24 -16.34 -11.88 -12.82
C ILE A 24 -15.23 -12.88 -12.47
N VAL A 25 -15.21 -14.01 -13.18
CA VAL A 25 -14.16 -15.02 -13.06
C VAL A 25 -13.15 -14.83 -14.20
N ARG A 26 -11.86 -14.72 -13.87
CA ARG A 26 -10.76 -14.60 -14.84
C ARG A 26 -9.60 -15.52 -14.46
N GLY A 27 -9.56 -16.70 -15.07
CA GLY A 27 -8.66 -17.77 -14.61
C GLY A 27 -9.02 -18.13 -13.16
N ASP A 28 -8.03 -18.11 -12.28
CA ASP A 28 -8.20 -18.44 -10.85
C ASP A 28 -8.62 -17.23 -10.00
N ARG A 29 -8.84 -16.06 -10.62
CA ARG A 29 -9.26 -14.84 -9.93
C ARG A 29 -10.78 -14.69 -9.90
N HIS A 30 -11.30 -14.23 -8.78
CA HIS A 30 -12.71 -13.90 -8.58
C HIS A 30 -12.85 -12.42 -8.22
N ILE A 31 -13.44 -11.64 -9.11
CA ILE A 31 -13.65 -10.21 -8.92
C ILE A 31 -15.12 -9.98 -8.55
N VAL A 32 -15.35 -9.59 -7.30
CA VAL A 32 -16.69 -9.40 -6.72
C VAL A 32 -17.00 -7.90 -6.65
N PHE A 33 -18.13 -7.51 -7.24
CA PHE A 33 -18.63 -6.14 -7.21
C PHE A 33 -19.80 -6.02 -6.24
N VAL A 34 -19.62 -5.20 -5.21
CA VAL A 34 -20.67 -4.91 -4.22
C VAL A 34 -21.02 -3.43 -4.29
N ARG A 35 -22.31 -3.13 -4.40
CA ARG A 35 -22.83 -1.76 -4.25
C ARG A 35 -23.43 -1.62 -2.87
N ARG A 36 -23.02 -0.61 -2.10
CA ARG A 36 -23.47 -0.41 -0.72
C ARG A 36 -23.93 1.03 -0.51
N GLY A 37 -24.89 1.25 0.40
CA GLY A 37 -25.14 2.59 0.96
C GLY A 37 -24.08 2.95 2.01
N GLU A 38 -23.24 3.95 1.74
CA GLU A 38 -22.10 4.34 2.59
C GLU A 38 -22.55 5.21 3.78
N ARG A 39 -22.98 6.44 3.49
CA ARG A 39 -23.36 7.44 4.49
C ARG A 39 -24.70 8.08 4.15
N PRO A 40 -25.48 8.49 5.16
CA PRO A 40 -26.68 9.28 4.94
C PRO A 40 -26.37 10.51 4.08
N ASP A 41 -27.18 10.75 3.08
CA ASP A 41 -27.04 11.87 2.16
C ASP A 41 -28.42 12.31 1.64
N LEU A 42 -28.46 13.51 1.07
CA LEU A 42 -29.62 14.04 0.37
C LEU A 42 -29.53 13.67 -1.11
N ILE A 43 -30.44 12.83 -1.59
CA ILE A 43 -30.41 12.29 -2.94
C ILE A 43 -31.54 12.93 -3.75
N MET A 44 -31.24 13.34 -4.98
CA MET A 44 -32.27 13.77 -5.92
C MET A 44 -32.96 12.54 -6.53
N GLN A 45 -34.26 12.43 -6.30
CA GLN A 45 -35.12 11.41 -6.90
C GLN A 45 -36.32 12.10 -7.54
N ASP A 46 -36.49 11.96 -8.85
CA ASP A 46 -37.63 12.48 -9.62
C ASP A 46 -38.03 13.93 -9.27
N GLN A 47 -37.03 14.82 -9.18
CA GLN A 47 -37.12 16.25 -8.83
C GLN A 47 -37.37 16.59 -7.35
N ALA A 48 -37.36 15.62 -6.44
CA ALA A 48 -37.41 15.83 -5.00
C ALA A 48 -36.10 15.43 -4.33
N VAL A 49 -35.72 16.16 -3.28
CA VAL A 49 -34.61 15.78 -2.40
C VAL A 49 -35.17 14.83 -1.34
N VAL A 50 -34.65 13.60 -1.29
CA VAL A 50 -35.01 12.59 -0.29
C VAL A 50 -33.82 12.24 0.59
N HIS A 51 -34.09 11.88 1.85
CA HIS A 51 -33.07 11.29 2.71
C HIS A 51 -32.77 9.87 2.22
N GLY A 52 -31.51 9.61 1.89
CA GLY A 52 -31.05 8.31 1.45
C GLY A 52 -29.61 8.04 1.88
N PHE A 53 -28.96 7.09 1.22
CA PHE A 53 -27.54 6.80 1.41
C PHE A 53 -26.79 6.98 0.10
N ARG A 54 -25.68 7.72 0.13
CA ARG A 54 -24.79 7.81 -1.02
C ARG A 54 -24.26 6.42 -1.36
N PRO A 55 -24.36 5.97 -2.61
CA PRO A 55 -23.85 4.65 -2.99
C PRO A 55 -22.32 4.67 -3.08
N GLU A 56 -21.72 3.59 -2.62
CA GLU A 56 -20.32 3.23 -2.77
C GLU A 56 -20.21 1.95 -3.59
N TRP A 57 -19.14 1.87 -4.37
CA TRP A 57 -18.70 0.65 -5.04
C TRP A 57 -17.53 0.04 -4.28
N ILE A 58 -17.69 -1.23 -3.90
CA ILE A 58 -16.64 -2.05 -3.33
C ILE A 58 -16.26 -3.10 -4.38
N VAL A 59 -14.97 -3.18 -4.69
CA VAL A 59 -14.41 -4.22 -5.56
C VAL A 59 -13.47 -5.09 -4.73
N LEU A 60 -13.77 -6.39 -4.68
CA LEU A 60 -12.94 -7.39 -4.01
C LEU A 60 -12.39 -8.33 -5.09
N ASP A 61 -11.09 -8.28 -5.32
CA ASP A 61 -10.40 -9.12 -6.31
C ASP A 61 -9.60 -10.20 -5.57
N PHE A 62 -10.23 -11.36 -5.43
CA PHE A 62 -9.65 -12.54 -4.80
C PHE A 62 -8.75 -13.27 -5.79
N ASP A 63 -7.54 -13.60 -5.36
CA ASP A 63 -6.62 -14.44 -6.10
C ASP A 63 -6.03 -15.54 -5.18
N ASP A 64 -5.28 -16.46 -5.78
CA ASP A 64 -4.64 -17.59 -5.09
C ASP A 64 -5.66 -18.39 -4.23
N ASP A 65 -6.75 -18.85 -4.85
CA ASP A 65 -7.85 -19.55 -4.18
C ASP A 65 -8.45 -18.78 -3.00
N ALA A 66 -8.54 -17.46 -3.10
CA ALA A 66 -8.98 -16.54 -2.05
C ALA A 66 -8.03 -16.49 -0.84
N ARG A 67 -6.75 -16.83 -0.98
CA ARG A 67 -5.73 -16.57 0.05
C ARG A 67 -5.32 -15.11 0.11
N HIS A 68 -5.45 -14.39 -1.01
CA HIS A 68 -5.25 -12.96 -1.04
C HIS A 68 -6.49 -12.26 -1.60
N VAL A 69 -6.67 -11.01 -1.17
CA VAL A 69 -7.73 -10.14 -1.65
C VAL A 69 -7.16 -8.74 -1.88
N ASN A 70 -7.37 -8.20 -3.06
CA ASN A 70 -7.15 -6.79 -3.34
C ASN A 70 -8.49 -6.06 -3.17
N ILE A 71 -8.48 -5.01 -2.36
CA ILE A 71 -9.70 -4.26 -2.00
C ILE A 71 -9.63 -2.87 -2.61
N SER A 72 -10.67 -2.49 -3.35
CA SER A 72 -10.88 -1.11 -3.80
C SER A 72 -12.21 -0.59 -3.28
N SER A 73 -12.14 0.43 -2.42
CA SER A 73 -13.29 1.03 -1.75
C SER A 73 -12.96 2.41 -1.20
N HIS A 74 -13.98 3.22 -0.90
CA HIS A 74 -13.84 4.45 -0.12
C HIS A 74 -13.91 4.19 1.40
N SER A 75 -14.66 3.17 1.82
CA SER A 75 -14.81 2.71 3.19
C SER A 75 -13.56 1.98 3.69
N VAL A 76 -13.23 2.22 4.96
CA VAL A 76 -11.99 1.75 5.59
C VAL A 76 -12.12 0.40 6.27
N SER A 77 -13.31 -0.07 6.65
CA SER A 77 -13.46 -1.30 7.47
C SER A 77 -14.39 -2.35 6.87
N GLU A 78 -15.46 -1.90 6.24
CA GLU A 78 -16.54 -2.72 5.75
C GLU A 78 -16.14 -3.64 4.59
N PRO A 79 -15.29 -3.21 3.63
CA PRO A 79 -14.82 -4.10 2.57
C PRO A 79 -14.04 -5.31 3.08
N LEU A 80 -13.19 -5.12 4.11
CA LEU A 80 -12.41 -6.21 4.70
C LEU A 80 -13.33 -7.18 5.44
N GLU A 81 -14.30 -6.67 6.19
CA GLU A 81 -15.25 -7.52 6.89
C GLU A 81 -16.10 -8.35 5.91
N ILE A 82 -16.53 -7.74 4.80
CA ILE A 82 -17.22 -8.45 3.72
C ILE A 82 -16.29 -9.52 3.11
N ALA A 83 -15.02 -9.19 2.86
CA ALA A 83 -14.04 -10.13 2.33
C ALA A 83 -13.82 -11.32 3.28
N ASN A 84 -13.62 -11.07 4.59
CA ASN A 84 -13.46 -12.09 5.63
C ASN A 84 -14.66 -13.04 5.66
N ARG A 85 -15.89 -12.53 5.58
CA ARG A 85 -17.10 -13.36 5.57
C ARG A 85 -17.23 -14.18 4.28
N ILE A 86 -16.86 -13.61 3.12
CA ILE A 86 -16.85 -14.35 1.85
C ILE A 86 -15.84 -15.49 1.92
N ALA A 87 -14.61 -15.22 2.37
CA ALA A 87 -13.56 -16.22 2.55
C ALA A 87 -13.98 -17.30 3.56
N SER A 88 -14.53 -16.90 4.71
CA SER A 88 -15.01 -17.84 5.73
C SER A 88 -16.10 -18.76 5.18
N GLY A 89 -17.01 -18.22 4.37
CA GLY A 89 -18.04 -19.00 3.68
C GLY A 89 -17.47 -19.94 2.60
N TYR A 90 -16.37 -19.55 1.95
CA TYR A 90 -15.68 -20.35 0.94
C TYR A 90 -14.90 -21.51 1.57
N PHE A 91 -14.11 -21.25 2.61
CA PHE A 91 -13.29 -22.26 3.30
C PHE A 91 -14.06 -23.09 4.34
N GLY A 92 -15.25 -22.63 4.74
CA GLY A 92 -16.08 -23.33 5.75
C GLY A 92 -15.57 -23.19 7.19
N CYS A 93 -14.63 -22.29 7.45
CA CYS A 93 -14.09 -21.96 8.77
C CYS A 93 -13.97 -20.44 8.93
N ALA A 94 -13.72 -19.96 10.15
CA ALA A 94 -13.47 -18.53 10.35
C ALA A 94 -12.14 -18.14 9.68
N CYS A 95 -12.18 -17.13 8.81
CA CYS A 95 -11.03 -16.59 8.10
C CYS A 95 -10.96 -15.07 8.26
N GLU A 96 -9.76 -14.56 8.47
CA GLU A 96 -9.46 -13.14 8.55
C GLU A 96 -8.29 -12.83 7.61
N TYR A 97 -8.43 -11.77 6.82
CA TYR A 97 -7.32 -11.21 6.06
C TYR A 97 -6.58 -10.19 6.91
N ASP A 98 -5.26 -10.24 6.81
CA ASP A 98 -4.34 -9.24 7.35
C ASP A 98 -3.61 -8.53 6.22
N ASN A 99 -2.99 -7.40 6.55
CA ASN A 99 -2.09 -6.73 5.62
C ASN A 99 -0.97 -7.67 5.21
N GLN A 100 -0.71 -7.74 3.90
CA GLN A 100 0.46 -8.43 3.37
C GLN A 100 1.74 -7.82 3.99
N VAL A 101 2.59 -8.71 4.47
CA VAL A 101 3.89 -8.42 5.07
C VAL A 101 4.92 -9.24 4.31
N GLU A 102 5.75 -8.57 3.52
CA GLU A 102 6.91 -9.19 2.89
C GLU A 102 8.18 -8.60 3.49
N VAL A 103 8.89 -9.43 4.25
CA VAL A 103 10.04 -8.99 5.03
C VAL A 103 11.25 -8.82 4.12
N THR A 104 11.84 -7.63 4.19
CA THR A 104 13.16 -7.29 3.65
C THR A 104 14.12 -7.08 4.82
N TYR A 105 15.36 -7.56 4.69
CA TYR A 105 16.38 -7.36 5.72
C TYR A 105 17.13 -6.05 5.53
N GLY A 106 17.51 -5.39 6.62
CA GLY A 106 18.24 -4.11 6.60
C GLY A 106 19.47 -4.11 5.70
N LYS A 107 20.24 -5.20 5.69
CA LYS A 107 21.40 -5.36 4.80
C LYS A 107 21.06 -5.25 3.31
N GLN A 108 19.89 -5.72 2.88
CA GLN A 108 19.46 -5.57 1.48
C GLN A 108 19.17 -4.10 1.14
N LEU A 109 18.57 -3.37 2.09
CA LEU A 109 18.32 -1.94 1.96
C LEU A 109 19.61 -1.13 1.96
N GLU A 110 20.59 -1.50 2.79
CA GLU A 110 21.93 -0.91 2.78
C GLU A 110 22.62 -1.08 1.42
N VAL A 111 22.54 -2.29 0.84
CA VAL A 111 23.07 -2.56 -0.51
C VAL A 111 22.38 -1.70 -1.56
N LEU A 112 21.05 -1.65 -1.56
CA LEU A 112 20.30 -0.80 -2.49
C LEU A 112 20.71 0.67 -2.35
N LEU A 113 20.78 1.20 -1.12
CA LEU A 113 21.18 2.58 -0.86
C LEU A 113 22.61 2.87 -1.32
N GLY A 114 23.53 1.92 -1.11
CA GLY A 114 24.90 1.99 -1.61
C GLY A 114 24.95 2.06 -3.13
N GLN A 115 24.22 1.18 -3.83
CA GLN A 115 24.15 1.18 -5.28
C GLN A 115 23.50 2.46 -5.84
N LEU A 116 22.43 2.95 -5.21
CA LEU A 116 21.81 4.23 -5.55
C LEU A 116 22.79 5.39 -5.36
N LEU A 117 23.53 5.37 -4.26
CA LEU A 117 24.56 6.37 -3.98
C LEU A 117 25.70 6.33 -4.98
N ASP A 118 26.17 5.14 -5.37
CA ASP A 118 27.26 4.96 -6.33
C ASP A 118 26.78 5.10 -7.77
N GLU A 119 25.51 5.44 -7.96
CA GLU A 119 24.87 5.64 -9.26
C GLU A 119 25.00 4.39 -10.17
N GLN A 120 24.94 3.21 -9.56
CA GLN A 120 25.05 1.88 -10.21
C GLN A 120 23.70 1.28 -10.59
N VAL A 121 22.61 2.04 -10.45
CA VAL A 121 21.25 1.58 -10.74
C VAL A 121 20.66 2.46 -11.84
N ASP A 122 20.82 2.03 -13.10
CA ASP A 122 20.43 2.83 -14.27
C ASP A 122 18.94 3.20 -14.28
N GLU A 123 18.07 2.31 -13.81
CA GLU A 123 16.63 2.53 -13.80
C GLU A 123 16.14 3.43 -12.65
N LEU A 124 16.97 3.69 -11.63
CA LEU A 124 16.59 4.42 -10.42
C LEU A 124 17.51 5.62 -10.13
N ALA A 125 16.98 6.83 -10.24
CA ALA A 125 17.69 8.03 -9.79
C ALA A 125 17.37 8.35 -8.32
N PHE A 126 18.37 8.49 -7.45
CA PHE A 126 18.12 8.83 -6.04
C PHE A 126 17.88 10.33 -5.85
N VAL A 127 16.65 10.76 -5.54
CA VAL A 127 16.25 12.19 -5.58
C VAL A 127 15.83 12.78 -4.24
N GLU A 128 15.55 11.96 -3.23
CA GLU A 128 15.18 12.44 -1.90
C GLU A 128 15.49 11.39 -0.84
N ILE A 129 15.93 11.83 0.34
CA ILE A 129 16.00 11.01 1.55
C ILE A 129 15.43 11.79 2.74
N VAL A 130 14.68 11.09 3.58
CA VAL A 130 14.15 11.61 4.84
C VAL A 130 14.67 10.74 5.99
N VAL A 131 15.32 11.38 6.95
CA VAL A 131 15.88 10.73 8.15
C VAL A 131 15.19 11.24 9.41
N LEU A 132 14.91 10.33 10.34
CA LEU A 132 14.15 10.57 11.56
C LEU A 132 14.97 11.33 12.60
N HIS A 133 16.19 10.85 12.88
CA HIS A 133 17.09 11.47 13.84
C HIS A 133 18.23 12.14 13.09
N SER A 134 18.08 13.44 12.82
CA SER A 134 19.18 14.22 12.26
C SER A 134 20.35 14.27 13.25
N PRO A 135 21.58 14.47 12.76
CA PRO A 135 22.76 14.69 13.62
C PRO A 135 22.74 16.00 14.41
N LEU A 136 21.63 16.72 14.37
CA LEU A 136 21.38 17.92 15.17
C LEU A 136 20.78 17.49 16.52
N ASP A 137 21.51 16.65 17.26
CA ASP A 137 21.09 16.05 18.55
C ASP A 137 19.74 15.32 18.48
N GLY A 138 19.40 14.71 17.34
CA GLY A 138 18.14 13.99 17.16
C GLY A 138 16.88 14.86 17.24
N SER A 139 17.03 16.20 17.24
CA SER A 139 15.97 17.16 17.57
C SER A 139 14.90 17.32 16.49
N SER A 140 15.18 16.93 15.25
CA SER A 140 14.25 17.08 14.13
C SER A 140 14.54 16.13 12.99
N LYS A 141 13.48 15.76 12.26
CA LYS A 141 13.57 15.09 10.97
C LYS A 141 14.34 15.97 9.99
N MET A 142 15.20 15.35 9.18
CA MET A 142 15.91 16.02 8.10
C MET A 142 15.50 15.44 6.75
N LYS A 143 15.28 16.31 5.77
CA LYS A 143 14.98 15.94 4.40
C LYS A 143 15.99 16.59 3.46
N LEU A 144 16.63 15.76 2.64
CA LEU A 144 17.46 16.20 1.52
C LEU A 144 16.72 15.86 0.23
N SER A 145 16.56 16.83 -0.67
CA SER A 145 15.85 16.63 -1.94
C SER A 145 16.49 17.45 -3.04
N ASP A 146 16.58 16.86 -4.23
CA ASP A 146 17.03 17.53 -5.45
C ASP A 146 16.08 17.26 -6.62
N ALA A 147 16.18 18.06 -7.69
CA ALA A 147 15.45 17.84 -8.94
C ALA A 147 15.86 16.54 -9.65
N THR A 148 17.16 16.26 -9.64
CA THR A 148 17.84 15.28 -10.49
C THR A 148 18.53 14.19 -9.69
N SER A 149 19.31 14.54 -8.67
CA SER A 149 20.04 13.59 -7.84
C SER A 149 20.44 14.22 -6.51
N VAL A 150 20.21 13.48 -5.42
CA VAL A 150 20.63 13.86 -4.06
C VAL A 150 21.98 13.24 -3.68
N CYS A 151 22.59 12.43 -4.54
CA CYS A 151 23.76 11.61 -4.21
C CYS A 151 24.94 12.46 -3.68
N GLN A 152 25.28 13.57 -4.35
CA GLN A 152 26.38 14.43 -3.89
C GLN A 152 26.12 15.02 -2.50
N SER A 153 24.90 15.52 -2.27
CA SER A 153 24.50 16.06 -0.96
C SER A 153 24.58 15.00 0.13
N VAL A 154 24.12 13.78 -0.16
CA VAL A 154 24.16 12.67 0.79
C VAL A 154 25.60 12.21 1.07
N ARG A 155 26.47 12.11 0.04
CA ARG A 155 27.89 11.77 0.23
C ARG A 155 28.61 12.83 1.09
N HIS A 156 28.42 14.10 0.76
CA HIS A 156 29.03 15.21 1.53
C HIS A 156 28.56 15.21 2.98
N PHE A 157 27.26 15.02 3.19
CA PHE A 157 26.69 14.99 4.53
C PHE A 157 27.13 13.75 5.31
N GLY A 158 27.18 12.57 4.68
CA GLY A 158 27.67 11.33 5.29
C GLY A 158 29.11 11.44 5.79
N ASN A 159 29.98 12.12 5.04
CA ASN A 159 31.36 12.38 5.46
C ASN A 159 31.46 13.33 6.66
N ALA A 160 30.53 14.29 6.78
CA ALA A 160 30.53 15.27 7.85
C ALA A 160 29.94 14.72 9.16
N VAL A 161 29.07 13.72 9.08
CA VAL A 161 28.18 13.32 10.19
C VAL A 161 28.32 11.85 10.60
N SER A 162 28.93 10.99 9.79
CA SER A 162 28.96 9.53 9.97
C SER A 162 27.57 8.88 9.94
N SER A 163 27.46 7.77 9.19
CA SER A 163 26.44 6.71 9.32
C SER A 163 24.98 6.95 8.91
N LEU A 164 24.62 8.03 8.19
CA LEU A 164 23.23 8.25 7.73
C LEU A 164 22.60 7.08 6.94
N LEU A 165 23.42 6.29 6.23
CA LEU A 165 22.95 5.23 5.34
C LEU A 165 23.22 3.82 5.87
N THR A 166 24.02 3.69 6.91
CA THR A 166 24.33 2.41 7.54
C THR A 166 23.32 2.05 8.63
N GLU A 167 22.50 3.01 9.07
CA GLU A 167 21.41 2.76 10.01
C GLU A 167 20.05 2.92 9.33
N ILE A 168 19.55 1.85 8.70
CA ILE A 168 18.24 1.86 8.01
C ILE A 168 17.10 2.30 8.95
N ALA A 169 17.19 1.98 10.24
CA ALA A 169 16.21 2.40 11.25
C ALA A 169 16.07 3.94 11.36
N GLN A 170 17.08 4.69 10.94
CA GLN A 170 17.09 6.16 10.93
C GLN A 170 16.42 6.74 9.67
N ILE A 171 16.19 5.92 8.65
CA ILE A 171 15.63 6.35 7.37
C ILE A 171 14.12 6.11 7.38
N GLU A 172 13.35 7.19 7.34
CA GLU A 172 11.90 7.10 7.21
C GLU A 172 11.50 6.69 5.80
N SER A 173 12.11 7.34 4.81
CA SER A 173 11.79 7.14 3.41
C SER A 173 12.88 7.63 2.48
N ILE A 174 12.89 7.07 1.28
CA ILE A 174 13.62 7.61 0.14
C ILE A 174 12.66 7.88 -1.01
N LYS A 175 13.10 8.67 -1.99
CA LYS A 175 12.40 8.84 -3.26
C LYS A 175 13.37 8.54 -4.38
N VAL A 176 12.90 7.72 -5.30
CA VAL A 176 13.62 7.34 -6.51
C VAL A 176 12.88 7.84 -7.75
N GLY A 177 13.62 8.27 -8.76
CA GLY A 177 13.12 8.51 -10.10
C GLY A 177 13.07 7.19 -10.85
N TYR A 178 11.88 6.80 -11.30
CA TYR A 178 11.62 5.60 -12.10
C TYR A 178 10.69 5.96 -13.25
N LEU A 179 11.09 5.67 -14.50
CA LEU A 179 10.35 6.06 -15.71
C LEU A 179 9.95 7.55 -15.74
N GLY A 180 10.86 8.44 -15.29
CA GLY A 180 10.62 9.88 -15.21
C GLY A 180 9.66 10.31 -14.11
N LYS A 181 9.21 9.39 -13.25
CA LYS A 181 8.29 9.64 -12.15
C LYS A 181 8.98 9.45 -10.82
N ARG A 182 8.57 10.23 -9.83
CA ARG A 182 9.11 10.16 -8.47
C ARG A 182 8.30 9.20 -7.61
N VAL A 183 8.91 8.10 -7.19
CA VAL A 183 8.29 7.06 -6.38
C VAL A 183 8.92 7.11 -4.99
N THR A 184 8.10 7.33 -3.96
CA THR A 184 8.56 7.26 -2.57
C THR A 184 8.59 5.79 -2.13
N LEU A 185 9.67 5.37 -1.48
CA LEU A 185 9.81 4.11 -0.76
C LEU A 185 9.85 4.40 0.75
N LEU A 186 9.01 3.73 1.51
CA LEU A 186 8.88 3.79 2.96
C LEU A 186 9.48 2.51 3.55
N PHE A 187 10.30 2.65 4.60
CA PHE A 187 10.88 1.52 5.31
C PHE A 187 10.19 1.36 6.67
N GLU A 188 9.23 0.44 6.74
CA GLU A 188 8.44 0.20 7.96
C GLU A 188 9.11 -0.92 8.76
N PRO A 189 9.58 -0.69 10.01
CA PRO A 189 10.16 -1.76 10.82
C PRO A 189 9.10 -2.82 11.15
N GLU A 190 9.46 -4.10 11.01
CA GLU A 190 8.56 -5.25 11.19
C GLU A 190 9.08 -6.23 12.24
N GLY A 191 8.50 -6.17 13.43
CA GLY A 191 8.83 -7.08 14.53
C GLY A 191 10.26 -6.94 15.05
N ALA A 192 11.13 -7.90 14.70
CA ALA A 192 12.50 -7.96 15.21
C ALA A 192 13.43 -6.92 14.56
N ALA A 193 14.47 -6.52 15.28
CA ALA A 193 15.46 -5.56 14.78
C ALA A 193 16.05 -5.99 13.42
N GLY A 194 16.14 -5.06 12.49
CA GLY A 194 16.72 -5.26 11.16
C GLY A 194 15.78 -5.89 10.11
N LYS A 195 14.49 -6.02 10.41
CA LYS A 195 13.45 -6.45 9.45
C LYS A 195 12.54 -5.28 9.09
N TYR A 196 12.21 -5.17 7.81
CA TYR A 196 11.42 -4.07 7.28
C TYR A 196 10.41 -4.56 6.26
N VAL A 197 9.24 -3.94 6.23
CA VAL A 197 8.33 -3.95 5.07
C VAL A 197 8.63 -2.71 4.25
N VAL A 198 8.93 -2.92 2.96
CA VAL A 198 9.16 -1.82 2.04
C VAL A 198 7.85 -1.50 1.34
N ARG A 199 7.34 -0.27 1.55
CA ARG A 199 6.15 0.20 0.84
C ARG A 199 6.47 1.28 -0.16
N TYR A 200 5.73 1.36 -1.25
CA TYR A 200 5.89 2.44 -2.21
C TYR A 200 4.60 3.25 -2.41
N SER A 201 4.76 4.56 -2.59
CA SER A 201 3.65 5.45 -2.93
C SER A 201 3.29 5.26 -4.40
N ASP A 202 2.11 4.71 -4.65
CA ASP A 202 1.70 4.19 -5.95
C ASP A 202 0.83 5.14 -6.78
N HIS A 203 0.35 6.23 -6.19
CA HIS A 203 -0.42 7.29 -6.86
C HIS A 203 0.26 7.90 -8.11
N ARG A 204 1.57 7.70 -8.30
CA ARG A 204 2.32 8.18 -9.48
C ARG A 204 2.35 7.17 -10.62
N LEU A 205 2.26 5.89 -10.29
CA LEU A 205 2.38 4.79 -11.26
C LEU A 205 0.99 4.28 -11.63
N ASN A 206 0.76 4.03 -12.92
CA ASN A 206 -0.43 3.31 -13.38
C ASN A 206 -0.30 1.80 -13.10
N GLY A 207 -1.37 1.02 -13.26
CA GLY A 207 -1.39 -0.40 -12.90
C GLY A 207 -0.37 -1.28 -13.66
N LEU A 208 0.07 -0.91 -14.86
CA LEU A 208 1.13 -1.63 -15.57
C LEU A 208 2.51 -1.24 -15.04
N GLU A 209 2.74 0.05 -14.85
CA GLU A 209 3.98 0.57 -14.27
C GLU A 209 4.21 0.07 -12.84
N ARG A 210 3.15 -0.03 -12.03
CA ARG A 210 3.18 -0.60 -10.67
C ARG A 210 3.72 -2.02 -10.68
N ARG A 211 3.14 -2.90 -11.50
CA ARG A 211 3.59 -4.30 -11.65
C ARG A 211 5.02 -4.40 -12.15
N SER A 212 5.38 -3.57 -13.13
CA SER A 212 6.76 -3.53 -13.63
C SER A 212 7.75 -3.07 -12.56
N PHE A 213 7.39 -2.07 -11.76
CA PHE A 213 8.21 -1.57 -10.65
C PHE A 213 8.38 -2.63 -9.56
N GLU A 214 7.29 -3.27 -9.11
CA GLU A 214 7.32 -4.36 -8.14
C GLU A 214 8.21 -5.52 -8.61
N ALA A 215 8.03 -5.97 -9.87
CA ALA A 215 8.84 -7.03 -10.45
C ALA A 215 10.31 -6.64 -10.65
N TYR A 216 10.60 -5.36 -10.94
CA TYR A 216 11.95 -4.84 -11.04
C TYR A 216 12.66 -4.85 -9.68
N MET A 217 12.03 -4.28 -8.65
CA MET A 217 12.59 -4.26 -7.29
C MET A 217 12.89 -5.68 -6.77
N GLN A 218 11.97 -6.61 -6.99
CA GLN A 218 12.18 -7.99 -6.58
C GLN A 218 13.31 -8.67 -7.36
N ARG A 219 13.36 -8.51 -8.70
CA ARG A 219 14.33 -9.23 -9.54
C ARG A 219 15.73 -8.65 -9.51
N ALA A 220 15.86 -7.32 -9.53
CA ALA A 220 17.13 -6.63 -9.57
C ALA A 220 17.76 -6.51 -8.17
N HIS A 221 16.93 -6.31 -7.15
CA HIS A 221 17.41 -5.99 -5.80
C HIS A 221 17.02 -7.03 -4.74
N GLY A 222 16.19 -8.02 -5.08
CA GLY A 222 15.68 -8.99 -4.11
C GLY A 222 14.77 -8.36 -3.05
N ILE A 223 14.23 -7.17 -3.33
CA ILE A 223 13.43 -6.38 -2.40
C ILE A 223 11.96 -6.46 -2.82
N PRO A 224 11.12 -7.19 -2.08
CA PRO A 224 9.69 -7.12 -2.29
C PRO A 224 9.16 -5.77 -1.84
N VAL A 225 8.44 -5.08 -2.72
CA VAL A 225 7.80 -3.79 -2.41
C VAL A 225 6.29 -3.90 -2.50
N LEU A 226 5.59 -3.32 -1.53
CA LEU A 226 4.14 -3.33 -1.45
C LEU A 226 3.57 -1.93 -1.67
N SER A 227 2.49 -1.80 -2.43
CA SER A 227 1.83 -0.50 -2.56
C SER A 227 1.29 -0.02 -1.19
N THR A 228 1.31 1.30 -0.98
CA THR A 228 0.63 1.93 0.16
C THR A 228 -0.90 1.83 0.10
N GLU A 229 -1.51 1.69 -1.09
CA GLU A 229 -2.95 1.41 -1.23
C GLU A 229 -3.32 0.03 -0.63
N LYS A 230 -2.38 -0.93 -0.63
CA LYS A 230 -2.57 -2.25 -0.02
C LYS A 230 -2.47 -2.25 1.52
N ARG A 231 -2.32 -1.08 2.14
CA ARG A 231 -2.28 -0.94 3.59
C ARG A 231 -3.68 -0.66 4.12
N TYR A 232 -4.33 -1.68 4.65
CA TYR A 232 -5.53 -1.53 5.46
C TYR A 232 -5.16 -0.94 6.82
N LYS A 233 -5.90 0.07 7.29
CA LYS A 233 -5.64 0.67 8.60
C LYS A 233 -5.98 -0.35 9.69
N ARG A 234 -5.07 -0.56 10.63
CA ARG A 234 -5.34 -1.23 11.91
C ARG A 234 -6.11 -0.28 12.83
#